data_AF-A0A2E3S3J3-F1
#
_entry.id   AF-A0A2E3S3J3-F1
#
_cell.length_a   1.000
_cell.length_b   1.000
_cell.length_c   1.000
_cell.angle_alpha   90.00
_cell.angle_beta   90.00
_cell.angle_gamma   90.00
#
_symmetry.space_group_name_H-M   'P 1'
#
loop_
_entity.id
_entity.type
_entity.pdbx_description
1 polymer ?
#
loop_
_entity_poly.entity_id
_entity_poly.type
_entity_poly.pdbx_seq_one_letter_code
_entity_poly.pdbx_strand_id
1 'polypeptide(L)'
;MAKKTPYELVPQLGRLRDDVLFGDVWEQPELSKRDRSLITVTMLAALYRTPELKGHMERALENGVTHDELRGLITHVAFYAGWPCAVNAGRVACEIFGDED
;
A
#
# COMPACT_ATOMS: atom_id res chain seq x y z
N MET A 1 -21.12 14.18 -14.74
CA MET A 1 -21.09 14.33 -13.26
C MET A 1 -20.00 13.41 -12.72
N ALA A 2 -19.18 13.88 -11.79
CA ALA A 2 -18.17 13.02 -11.15
C ALA A 2 -18.88 11.86 -10.41
N LYS A 3 -18.33 10.64 -10.51
CA LYS A 3 -18.86 9.49 -9.77
C LYS A 3 -18.57 9.70 -8.28
N LYS A 4 -19.57 9.49 -7.42
CA LYS A 4 -19.40 9.52 -5.97
C LYS A 4 -18.35 8.47 -5.54
N THR A 5 -17.51 8.84 -4.59
CA THR A 5 -16.55 7.92 -3.97
C THR A 5 -17.29 6.92 -3.07
N PRO A 6 -16.68 5.75 -2.77
CA PRO A 6 -17.24 4.81 -1.79
C PRO A 6 -17.53 5.45 -0.44
N TYR A 7 -16.72 6.43 -0.02
CA TYR A 7 -16.85 7.13 1.25
C TYR A 7 -18.02 8.12 1.28
N GLU A 8 -18.35 8.74 0.15
CA GLU A 8 -19.55 9.58 0.03
C GLU A 8 -20.83 8.74 -0.07
N LEU A 9 -20.75 7.55 -0.67
CA LEU A 9 -21.88 6.63 -0.75
C LEU A 9 -22.14 5.93 0.59
N VAL A 10 -21.09 5.64 1.36
CA VAL A 10 -21.15 4.98 2.67
C VAL A 10 -20.44 5.86 3.71
N PRO A 11 -21.09 6.92 4.23
CA PRO A 11 -20.44 7.92 5.10
C PRO A 11 -19.76 7.35 6.34
N GLN A 12 -20.34 6.29 6.93
CA GLN A 12 -19.74 5.61 8.08
C GLN A 12 -18.36 5.00 7.75
N LEU A 13 -18.16 4.53 6.51
CA LEU A 13 -16.87 4.02 6.06
C LEU A 13 -15.83 5.15 5.96
N GLY A 14 -16.22 6.32 5.46
CA GLY A 14 -15.36 7.51 5.42
C GLY A 14 -14.95 7.95 6.83
N ARG A 15 -15.92 8.02 7.74
CA ARG A 15 -15.66 8.34 9.15
C ARG A 15 -14.68 7.36 9.81
N LEU A 16 -14.87 6.05 9.63
CA LEU A 16 -13.95 5.05 10.20
C LEU A 16 -12.55 5.13 9.60
N ARG A 17 -12.44 5.42 8.29
CA ARG A 17 -11.15 5.66 7.64
C ARG A 17 -10.42 6.86 8.26
N ASP A 18 -11.13 7.96 8.48
CA ASP A 18 -10.52 9.21 8.93
C ASP A 18 -10.25 9.19 10.43
N ASP A 19 -11.25 8.86 11.25
CA ASP A 19 -11.15 8.96 12.71
C ASP A 19 -10.36 7.78 13.32
N VAL A 20 -10.56 6.56 12.81
CA VAL A 20 -10.03 5.33 13.44
C VAL A 20 -8.80 4.83 12.71
N LEU A 21 -8.87 4.62 11.40
CA LEU A 21 -7.73 4.08 10.66
C LEU A 21 -6.58 5.09 10.66
N PHE A 22 -6.75 6.24 10.00
CA PHE A 22 -5.66 7.22 9.89
C PHE A 22 -5.51 8.13 11.11
N GLY A 23 -6.59 8.41 11.83
CA GLY A 23 -6.57 9.28 13.02
C GLY A 23 -6.10 8.62 14.32
N ASP A 24 -6.09 7.27 14.39
CA ASP A 24 -5.67 6.52 15.58
C ASP A 24 -4.66 5.42 15.20
N VAL A 25 -5.10 4.37 14.48
CA VAL A 25 -4.28 3.17 14.26
C VAL A 25 -2.95 3.47 13.56
N TRP A 26 -2.92 4.41 12.61
CA TRP A 26 -1.69 4.83 11.93
C TRP A 26 -0.80 5.79 12.73
N GLU A 27 -1.30 6.36 13.83
CA GLU A 27 -0.58 7.26 14.72
C GLU A 27 -0.02 6.56 15.97
N GLN A 28 -0.42 5.32 16.21
CA GLN A 28 0.04 4.51 17.35
C GLN A 28 1.59 4.38 17.37
N PRO A 29 2.25 4.70 18.49
CA PRO A 29 3.70 4.90 18.56
C PRO A 29 4.52 3.60 18.52
N GLU A 30 3.91 2.44 18.72
CA GLU A 30 4.59 1.15 18.81
C GLU A 30 5.18 0.69 17.47
N LEU A 31 4.69 1.26 16.36
CA LEU A 31 5.18 0.96 15.02
C LEU A 31 5.16 2.23 14.16
N SER A 32 6.32 2.55 13.57
CA SER A 32 6.48 3.75 12.76
C SER A 32 5.58 3.73 11.52
N LYS A 33 5.18 4.92 11.02
CA LYS A 33 4.42 5.03 9.76
C LYS A 33 5.16 4.41 8.57
N ARG A 34 6.49 4.50 8.57
CA ARG A 34 7.35 3.86 7.59
C ARG A 34 7.16 2.34 7.58
N ASP A 35 7.29 1.70 8.74
CA ASP A 35 7.17 0.24 8.84
C ASP A 35 5.73 -0.23 8.63
N ARG A 36 4.73 0.54 9.11
CA ARG A 36 3.31 0.31 8.80
C ARG A 36 3.05 0.32 7.31
N SER A 37 3.63 1.25 6.57
CA SER A 37 3.52 1.28 5.11
C SER A 37 4.15 0.05 4.47
N LEU A 38 5.38 -0.33 4.86
CA LEU A 38 6.06 -1.51 4.32
C LEU A 38 5.24 -2.80 4.53
N ILE A 39 4.68 -2.97 5.73
CA ILE A 39 3.80 -4.11 6.06
C ILE A 39 2.51 -4.04 5.25
N THR A 40 1.88 -2.87 5.16
CA THR A 40 0.62 -2.69 4.40
C THR A 40 0.82 -3.05 2.92
N VAL A 41 1.90 -2.57 2.29
CA VAL A 41 2.27 -2.93 0.91
C VAL A 41 2.46 -4.43 0.75
N THR A 42 3.18 -5.07 1.69
CA THR A 42 3.38 -6.52 1.70
C THR A 42 2.05 -7.27 1.72
N MET A 43 1.13 -6.86 2.60
CA MET A 43 -0.18 -7.49 2.73
C MET A 43 -1.06 -7.28 1.51
N LEU A 44 -1.07 -6.08 0.93
CA LEU A 44 -1.85 -5.78 -0.28
C LEU A 44 -1.32 -6.56 -1.50
N ALA A 45 0.00 -6.70 -1.61
CA ALA A 45 0.63 -7.54 -2.63
C ALA A 45 0.26 -9.02 -2.46
N ALA A 46 0.37 -9.56 -1.24
CA ALA A 46 0.05 -10.95 -0.94
C ALA A 46 -1.44 -11.29 -1.14
N LEU A 47 -2.34 -10.33 -0.89
CA LEU A 47 -3.79 -10.50 -1.02
C LEU A 47 -4.34 -10.11 -2.41
N TYR A 48 -3.46 -9.78 -3.36
CA TYR A 48 -3.84 -9.36 -4.72
C TYR A 48 -4.82 -8.16 -4.74
N ARG A 49 -4.64 -7.22 -3.81
CA ARG A 49 -5.45 -5.99 -3.71
C ARG A 49 -4.85 -4.87 -4.57
N THR A 50 -4.66 -5.16 -5.85
CA THR A 50 -3.97 -4.28 -6.82
C THR A 50 -4.50 -2.85 -6.85
N PRO A 51 -5.82 -2.57 -6.80
CA PRO A 51 -6.32 -1.19 -6.82
C PRO A 51 -5.83 -0.32 -5.66
N GLU A 52 -5.60 -0.92 -4.49
CA GLU A 52 -5.11 -0.22 -3.30
C GLU A 52 -3.58 -0.23 -3.21
N LEU A 53 -2.93 -1.23 -3.82
CA LEU A 53 -1.49 -1.44 -3.74
C LEU A 53 -0.71 -0.22 -4.25
N LYS A 54 -1.16 0.40 -5.35
CA LYS A 54 -0.48 1.56 -5.95
C LYS A 54 -0.39 2.74 -4.97
N GLY A 55 -1.53 3.20 -4.46
CA GLY A 55 -1.56 4.33 -3.53
C GLY A 55 -0.84 4.07 -2.21
N HIS A 56 -0.85 2.82 -1.73
CA HIS A 56 -0.09 2.45 -0.53
C HIS A 56 1.41 2.33 -0.77
N MET A 57 1.85 2.00 -1.99
CA MET A 57 3.26 2.00 -2.36
C MET A 57 3.79 3.44 -2.48
N GLU A 58 3.04 4.35 -3.11
CA GLU A 58 3.35 5.79 -3.11
C GLU A 58 3.45 6.36 -1.69
N ARG A 59 2.46 6.06 -0.83
CA ARG A 59 2.50 6.45 0.59
C ARG A 59 3.67 5.81 1.36
N ALA A 60 4.13 4.62 0.96
CA ALA A 60 5.31 4.02 1.57
C ALA A 60 6.56 4.86 1.30
N LEU A 61 6.70 5.35 0.07
CA LEU A 61 7.79 6.25 -0.33
C LEU A 61 7.72 7.58 0.44
N GLU A 62 6.53 8.18 0.53
CA GLU A 62 6.30 9.40 1.32
C GLU A 62 6.68 9.22 2.80
N ASN A 63 6.43 8.03 3.36
CA ASN A 63 6.78 7.68 4.73
C ASN A 63 8.25 7.22 4.90
N GLY A 64 9.07 7.25 3.85
CA GLY A 64 10.50 6.97 3.90
C GLY A 64 10.92 5.51 3.66
N VAL A 65 10.06 4.69 3.07
CA VAL A 65 10.48 3.41 2.47
C VAL A 65 11.21 3.71 1.16
N THR A 66 12.30 2.99 0.88
CA THR A 66 13.09 3.20 -0.35
C THR A 66 12.66 2.28 -1.49
N HIS A 67 13.04 2.63 -2.72
CA HIS A 67 12.77 1.81 -3.91
C HIS A 67 13.44 0.43 -3.77
N ASP A 68 14.67 0.38 -3.24
CA ASP A 68 15.39 -0.87 -3.00
C ASP A 68 14.70 -1.79 -2.00
N GLU A 69 14.08 -1.22 -0.96
CA GLU A 69 13.32 -1.99 0.01
C GLU A 69 12.02 -2.53 -0.58
N LEU A 70 11.36 -1.77 -1.46
CA LEU A 70 10.21 -2.26 -2.21
C LEU A 70 10.59 -3.37 -3.21
N ARG A 71 11.72 -3.25 -3.90
CA ARG A 71 12.28 -4.30 -4.77
C ARG A 71 12.56 -5.58 -3.96
N GLY A 72 13.15 -5.44 -2.78
CA GLY A 72 13.38 -6.54 -1.83
C GLY A 72 12.07 -7.18 -1.35
N LEU A 73 11.10 -6.37 -0.95
CA LEU A 73 9.76 -6.82 -0.54
C LEU A 73 9.07 -7.62 -1.65
N ILE A 74 9.08 -7.13 -2.89
CA ILE A 74 8.43 -7.81 -4.03
C ILE A 74 9.06 -9.19 -4.25
N THR A 75 10.38 -9.27 -4.16
CA THR A 75 11.10 -10.55 -4.25
C THR A 75 10.73 -11.47 -3.09
N HIS A 76 10.61 -10.94 -1.86
CA HIS A 76 10.21 -11.71 -0.69
C HIS A 76 8.78 -12.27 -0.82
N VAL A 77 7.84 -11.47 -1.33
CA VAL A 77 6.45 -11.88 -1.62
C VAL A 77 6.40 -13.08 -2.55
N ALA A 78 7.34 -13.23 -3.48
CA ALA A 78 7.36 -14.36 -4.43
C ALA A 78 7.47 -15.72 -3.71
N PHE A 79 8.20 -15.77 -2.60
CA PHE A 79 8.44 -16.98 -1.83
C PHE A 79 7.34 -17.28 -0.82
N TYR A 80 6.72 -16.24 -0.23
CA TYR A 80 5.74 -16.42 0.85
C TYR A 80 4.28 -16.32 0.39
N ALA A 81 4.00 -15.63 -0.70
CA ALA A 81 2.66 -15.47 -1.28
C ALA A 81 2.57 -15.94 -2.74
N GLY A 82 3.67 -16.42 -3.32
CA GLY A 82 3.73 -17.00 -4.66
C GLY A 82 4.09 -16.01 -5.76
N TRP A 83 4.67 -16.56 -6.84
CA TRP A 83 5.15 -15.80 -8.00
C TRP A 83 4.11 -14.86 -8.63
N PRO A 84 2.83 -15.24 -8.81
CA PRO A 84 1.83 -14.36 -9.37
C PRO A 84 1.60 -13.08 -8.55
N CYS A 85 1.68 -13.16 -7.22
CA CYS A 85 1.54 -12.02 -6.32
C CYS A 85 2.72 -11.05 -6.48
N ALA A 86 3.95 -11.58 -6.54
CA ALA A 86 5.15 -10.78 -6.76
C ALA A 86 5.16 -10.11 -8.14
N VAL A 87 4.81 -10.84 -9.21
CA VAL A 87 4.75 -10.26 -10.57
C VAL A 87 3.69 -9.15 -10.65
N ASN A 88 2.55 -9.33 -10.00
CA ASN A 88 1.53 -8.28 -9.91
C ASN A 88 2.05 -7.04 -9.17
N ALA A 89 2.71 -7.21 -8.02
CA ALA A 89 3.31 -6.10 -7.29
C ALA A 89 4.44 -5.41 -8.08
N GLY A 90 5.25 -6.17 -8.81
CA GLY A 90 6.29 -5.65 -9.69
C GLY A 90 5.74 -4.79 -10.83
N ARG A 91 4.61 -5.19 -11.44
CA ARG A 91 3.94 -4.37 -12.47
C ARG A 91 3.47 -3.03 -11.91
N VAL A 92 2.90 -3.03 -10.70
CA VAL A 92 2.51 -1.79 -10.01
C VAL A 92 3.73 -0.93 -9.70
N ALA A 93 4.84 -1.54 -9.27
CA ALA A 93 6.09 -0.82 -9.01
C ALA A 93 6.64 -0.14 -10.28
N CYS A 94 6.58 -0.79 -11.44
CA CYS A 94 6.96 -0.18 -12.72
C CYS A 94 6.15 1.07 -13.04
N GLU A 95 4.86 1.12 -12.69
CA GLU A 95 4.03 2.31 -12.90
C GLU A 95 4.42 3.50 -11.99
N ILE A 96 5.12 3.24 -10.89
CA ILE A 96 5.47 4.25 -9.88
C ILE A 96 6.92 4.72 -10.06
N PHE A 97 7.86 3.80 -10.26
CA PHE A 97 9.29 4.10 -10.39
C PHE A 97 9.62 4.78 -11.72
N GLY A 98 8.85 4.48 -12.78
CA GLY A 98 9.17 4.92 -14.13
C GLY A 98 10.35 4.15 -14.74
N ASP A 99 10.80 4.59 -15.92
CA ASP A 99 11.82 3.89 -16.71
C ASP A 99 13.27 4.22 -16.31
N GLU A 100 13.48 5.21 -15.44
CA GLU A 100 14.81 5.78 -15.15
C GLU A 100 15.40 5.37 -13.79
N ASP A 101 14.71 4.48 -13.06
CA ASP A 101 15.13 3.92 -11.77
C ASP A 101 15.85 2.56 -11.86
#